data_AF-A0A8T5M188-F1
#
_entry.id   AF-A0A8T5M188-F1
#
_cell.length_a   1.000
_cell.length_b   1.000
_cell.length_c   1.000
_cell.angle_alpha   90.00
_cell.angle_beta   90.00
_cell.angle_gamma   90.00
#
_symmetry.space_group_name_H-M   'P 1'
#
loop_
_entity.id
_entity.type
_entity.pdbx_description
1 polymer ?
#
loop_
_entity_poly.entity_id
_entity_poly.type
_entity_poly.pdbx_seq_one_letter_code
_entity_poly.pdbx_strand_id
1 'polypeptide(L)'
;MAQKHSVAQNLVKHGFIKAKYRKLYAFDSKSGTYIRHDGDVIGSHADQEIFEETNVMPGLNSKAQYNATSYPPSYKRYRLVMEQMNQSIEEPYYWMLHHLRQDQQFPIVEKITDLFSASENSAFFGQSAQRLSRQQEVAGQYLATIGRLTKEFFPMIRELRVLDERLEIYQGWGKVKSADITLKGLFIDFAEGGTKNPSSVYGLAQQVGFAILPDLFFNTHIYDTDDIDRVVDAMKWNLQVKNILKRKLHQYITWTIKTKEELVNRRTFTLKYLRQHWNIVRMYISWVKPYLRRIRRLHMNEKQMSSPDIVNAFESSMTEIEFLARKPFGKGYWACCLCSFRFRTRPTMQYRQDYNQGPLHVGQLIMDCRAYGWTDDQVDGYKRMREEEDLDMIELIDQSLKDAMDAFGGEIKKYLREAGELIEEEEATKESKSKGPTSYGLAEPFVQTVKGFGELFGALVPLKIERKAKGKTLVINKVTAKKAGATAEAFMYQAYKNFKKARGMLTP
;
A
#
# COMPACT_ATOMS: atom_id res chain seq x y z
N MET A 1 4.01 -3.87 21.01
CA MET A 1 4.80 -5.12 21.06
C MET A 1 4.11 -6.15 20.18
N ALA A 2 4.45 -6.21 18.89
CA ALA A 2 3.94 -7.26 18.01
C ALA A 2 4.55 -8.59 18.45
N GLN A 3 3.73 -9.58 18.75
CA GLN A 3 4.21 -10.94 19.03
C GLN A 3 5.00 -11.40 17.80
N LYS A 4 6.33 -11.51 17.92
CA LYS A 4 7.18 -12.17 16.91
C LYS A 4 6.57 -13.55 16.68
N HIS A 5 5.86 -13.73 15.56
CA HIS A 5 5.34 -15.03 15.19
C HIS A 5 6.51 -16.01 15.14
N SER A 6 6.36 -17.15 15.82
CA SER A 6 7.36 -18.21 15.74
C SER A 6 7.52 -18.62 14.27
N VAL A 7 8.74 -18.89 13.81
CA VAL A 7 9.03 -19.32 12.43
C VAL A 7 8.13 -20.49 12.00
N ALA A 8 7.76 -21.34 12.95
CA ALA A 8 6.82 -22.44 12.74
C ALA A 8 5.37 -21.95 12.46
N GLN A 9 4.92 -20.87 13.10
CA GLN A 9 3.61 -20.26 12.80
C GLN A 9 3.58 -19.68 11.38
N ASN A 10 4.65 -19.04 10.94
CA ASN A 10 4.75 -18.50 9.57
C ASN A 10 4.68 -19.63 8.54
N LEU A 11 5.40 -20.75 8.74
CA LEU A 11 5.30 -21.92 7.87
C LEU A 11 3.84 -22.42 7.75
N VAL A 12 3.09 -22.44 8.85
CA VAL A 12 1.68 -22.85 8.84
C VAL A 12 0.79 -21.84 8.10
N LYS A 13 0.97 -20.53 8.34
CA LYS A 13 0.25 -19.46 7.64
C LYS A 13 0.39 -19.58 6.12
N HIS A 14 1.53 -20.03 5.61
CA HIS A 14 1.77 -20.16 4.18
C HIS A 14 1.58 -21.58 3.62
N GLY A 15 0.91 -22.47 4.37
CA GLY A 15 0.45 -23.76 3.86
C GLY A 15 1.41 -24.94 4.04
N PHE A 16 2.53 -24.76 4.75
CA PHE A 16 3.42 -25.86 5.17
C PHE A 16 2.91 -26.52 6.44
N ILE A 17 1.79 -27.23 6.31
CA ILE A 17 1.05 -27.86 7.41
C ILE A 17 1.20 -29.38 7.34
N LYS A 18 1.54 -30.00 8.47
CA LYS A 18 1.58 -31.46 8.63
C LYS A 18 0.26 -32.08 8.17
N ALA A 19 0.34 -33.19 7.43
CA ALA A 19 -0.82 -33.82 6.81
C ALA A 19 -2.00 -34.09 7.77
N LYS A 20 -1.71 -34.42 9.04
CA LYS A 20 -2.72 -34.66 10.09
C LYS A 20 -3.55 -33.42 10.46
N TYR A 21 -3.00 -32.21 10.31
CA TYR A 21 -3.64 -30.98 10.76
C TYR A 21 -4.24 -30.14 9.62
N ARG A 22 -4.05 -30.54 8.36
CA ARG A 22 -4.54 -29.78 7.19
C ARG A 22 -6.05 -29.52 7.21
N LYS A 23 -6.85 -30.42 7.80
CA LYS A 23 -8.30 -30.26 7.90
C LYS A 23 -8.73 -29.12 8.85
N LEU A 24 -7.83 -28.64 9.69
CA LEU A 24 -8.12 -27.59 10.68
C LEU A 24 -7.94 -26.18 10.12
N TYR A 25 -7.41 -26.04 8.91
CA TYR A 25 -7.05 -24.76 8.31
C TYR A 25 -7.78 -24.55 6.99
N ALA A 26 -8.33 -23.35 6.81
CA ALA A 26 -8.91 -22.88 5.56
C ALA A 26 -8.03 -21.82 4.93
N PHE A 27 -7.93 -21.84 3.60
CA PHE A 27 -7.25 -20.80 2.85
C PHE A 27 -8.15 -19.58 2.74
N ASP A 28 -7.69 -18.44 3.24
CA ASP A 28 -8.36 -17.16 3.05
C ASP A 28 -7.82 -16.48 1.79
N SER A 29 -8.69 -16.26 0.81
CA SER A 29 -8.32 -15.61 -0.45
C SER A 29 -8.00 -14.12 -0.31
N LYS A 30 -8.42 -13.46 0.78
CA LYS A 30 -8.18 -12.03 1.00
C LYS A 30 -6.78 -11.77 1.57
N SER A 31 -6.41 -12.49 2.62
CA SER A 31 -5.06 -12.41 3.20
C SER A 31 -4.03 -13.26 2.46
N GLY A 32 -4.47 -14.23 1.65
CA GLY A 32 -3.56 -15.18 0.99
C GLY A 32 -2.85 -16.12 1.98
N THR A 33 -3.39 -16.27 3.20
CA THR A 33 -2.85 -17.10 4.28
C THR A 33 -3.84 -18.19 4.73
N TYR A 34 -3.34 -19.20 5.44
CA TYR A 34 -4.13 -20.25 6.05
C TYR A 34 -4.50 -19.87 7.48
N ILE A 35 -5.81 -19.74 7.72
CA ILE A 35 -6.38 -19.42 9.03
C ILE A 35 -6.99 -20.70 9.60
N ARG A 36 -6.83 -20.92 10.91
CA ARG A 36 -7.45 -22.06 11.58
C ARG A 36 -8.93 -21.77 11.80
N HIS A 37 -9.78 -22.79 11.67
CA HIS A 37 -11.23 -22.63 11.92
C HIS A 37 -11.57 -22.16 13.35
N ASP A 38 -10.74 -22.49 14.34
CA ASP A 38 -11.03 -22.28 15.76
C ASP A 38 -10.14 -21.21 16.44
N GLY A 39 -9.42 -20.37 15.67
CA GLY A 39 -8.61 -19.27 16.23
C GLY A 39 -7.18 -19.18 15.68
N ASP A 40 -6.22 -18.86 16.54
CA ASP A 40 -4.86 -18.50 16.13
C ASP A 40 -4.03 -19.68 15.58
N VAL A 41 -3.05 -19.33 14.74
CA VAL A 41 -2.14 -20.28 14.10
C VAL A 41 -1.19 -20.92 15.12
N ILE A 42 -1.19 -22.25 15.19
CA ILE A 42 -0.34 -23.01 16.11
C ILE A 42 0.92 -23.50 15.40
N GLY A 43 2.10 -23.08 15.90
CA GLY A 43 3.39 -23.43 15.31
C GLY A 43 3.73 -24.93 15.33
N SER A 44 3.22 -25.72 16.29
CA SER A 44 3.46 -27.17 16.33
C SER A 44 2.86 -27.94 15.14
N HIS A 45 1.91 -27.32 14.44
CA HIS A 45 1.28 -27.86 13.24
C HIS A 45 2.14 -27.70 11.97
N ALA A 46 3.25 -26.95 12.06
CA ALA A 46 4.18 -26.72 10.97
C ALA A 46 4.86 -28.01 10.50
N ASP A 47 4.98 -28.16 9.19
CA ASP A 47 5.83 -29.15 8.55
C ASP A 47 7.22 -28.52 8.38
N GLN A 48 8.07 -28.70 9.38
CA GLN A 48 9.36 -28.01 9.53
C GLN A 48 10.51 -29.02 9.45
N GLU A 49 11.55 -28.70 8.70
CA GLU A 49 12.78 -29.49 8.61
C GLU A 49 13.52 -29.47 9.96
N ILE A 50 14.23 -30.54 10.25
CA ILE A 50 15.00 -30.71 11.48
C ILE A 50 16.49 -30.60 11.13
N PHE A 51 17.26 -29.88 11.94
CA PHE A 51 18.68 -29.62 11.75
C PHE A 51 19.50 -30.82 12.21
N GLU A 52 20.13 -31.53 11.27
CA GLU A 52 20.80 -32.81 11.52
C GLU A 52 22.13 -32.71 12.32
N GLU A 53 22.68 -31.50 12.52
CA GLU A 53 24.04 -31.32 13.09
C GLU A 53 24.09 -30.95 14.58
N THR A 54 23.07 -30.30 15.15
CA THR A 54 23.09 -29.89 16.56
C THR A 54 22.21 -30.81 17.39
N ASN A 55 22.83 -31.83 17.98
CA ASN A 55 22.19 -32.68 18.98
C ASN A 55 22.23 -31.96 20.33
N VAL A 56 21.06 -31.65 20.88
CA VAL A 56 20.90 -31.05 22.21
C VAL A 56 21.07 -32.16 23.23
N MET A 57 22.32 -32.35 23.67
CA MET A 57 22.81 -33.34 24.65
C MET A 57 22.58 -34.83 24.34
N PRO A 58 23.66 -35.63 24.17
CA PRO A 58 23.58 -37.08 24.23
C PRO A 58 23.61 -37.51 25.72
N GLY A 59 22.50 -37.33 26.43
CA GLY A 59 22.29 -37.93 27.76
C GLY A 59 21.76 -39.37 27.62
N LEU A 60 22.18 -40.26 28.53
CA LEU A 60 22.14 -41.73 28.46
C LEU A 60 20.78 -42.43 28.19
N ASN A 61 19.68 -41.72 27.92
CA ASN A 61 18.39 -42.29 27.49
C ASN A 61 17.44 -41.30 26.76
N SER A 62 17.93 -40.14 26.30
CA SER A 62 17.10 -39.20 25.52
C SER A 62 17.33 -39.37 24.02
N LYS A 63 16.27 -39.64 23.26
CA LYS A 63 16.28 -39.58 21.79
C LYS A 63 16.93 -38.26 21.36
N ALA A 64 17.85 -38.32 20.38
CA ALA A 64 18.54 -37.14 19.85
C ALA A 64 17.54 -36.00 19.59
N GLN A 65 17.69 -34.91 20.35
CA GLN A 65 16.85 -33.72 20.21
C GLN A 65 17.58 -32.79 19.26
N TYR A 66 17.01 -32.61 18.08
CA TYR A 66 17.56 -31.76 17.04
C TYR A 66 16.76 -30.45 16.97
N ASN A 67 17.43 -29.35 16.65
CA ASN A 67 16.79 -28.04 16.46
C ASN A 67 15.97 -28.01 15.18
N ALA A 68 14.81 -27.37 15.16
CA ALA A 68 14.04 -27.19 13.93
C ALA A 68 14.62 -26.05 13.07
N THR A 69 14.69 -26.23 11.75
CA THR A 69 15.19 -25.22 10.80
C THR A 69 14.06 -24.28 10.36
N SER A 70 14.37 -23.14 9.77
CA SER A 70 13.36 -22.24 9.20
C SER A 70 12.74 -22.71 7.89
N TYR A 71 13.06 -23.92 7.42
CA TYR A 71 12.64 -24.43 6.11
C TYR A 71 11.63 -25.57 6.25
N PRO A 72 10.79 -25.81 5.23
CA PRO A 72 9.99 -27.02 5.14
C PRO A 72 10.89 -28.27 4.92
N PRO A 73 10.40 -29.49 5.21
CA PRO A 73 11.16 -30.72 4.99
C PRO A 73 11.57 -30.87 3.52
N SER A 74 12.87 -30.94 3.29
CA SER A 74 13.45 -31.21 1.97
C SER A 74 13.48 -32.71 1.69
N TYR A 75 13.45 -33.10 0.41
CA TYR A 75 13.65 -34.52 0.04
C TYR A 75 15.08 -34.94 0.34
N LYS A 76 16.01 -34.06 -0.03
CA LYS A 76 17.43 -34.19 0.26
C LYS A 76 18.05 -32.80 0.42
N ARG A 77 18.99 -32.70 1.35
CA ARG A 77 19.83 -31.54 1.57
C ARG A 77 21.29 -31.92 1.33
N TYR A 78 21.98 -31.10 0.54
CA TYR A 78 23.43 -31.15 0.37
C TYR A 78 24.02 -29.88 0.98
N ARG A 79 24.99 -30.05 1.87
CA ARG A 79 25.70 -28.94 2.48
C ARG A 79 27.17 -28.98 2.08
N LEU A 80 27.72 -27.81 1.82
CA LEU A 80 29.16 -27.62 1.61
C LEU A 80 29.61 -26.46 2.49
N VAL A 81 30.67 -26.67 3.25
CA VAL A 81 31.35 -25.62 4.00
C VAL A 81 32.76 -25.52 3.41
N MET A 82 33.11 -24.34 2.92
CA MET A 82 34.43 -24.05 2.38
C MET A 82 34.96 -22.78 3.03
N GLU A 83 36.25 -22.76 3.31
CA GLU A 83 36.94 -21.56 3.77
C GLU A 83 38.20 -21.40 2.93
N GLN A 84 38.32 -20.26 2.26
CA GLN A 84 39.42 -19.96 1.36
C GLN A 84 39.80 -18.49 1.50
N MET A 85 41.11 -18.19 1.44
CA MET A 85 41.63 -16.85 1.73
C MET A 85 41.22 -15.78 0.71
N ASN A 86 40.92 -16.15 -0.54
CA ASN A 86 40.59 -15.22 -1.62
C ASN A 86 39.28 -15.55 -2.35
N GLN A 87 38.38 -16.33 -1.74
CA GLN A 87 37.15 -16.74 -2.43
C GLN A 87 36.09 -15.65 -2.36
N SER A 88 35.63 -15.17 -3.52
CA SER A 88 34.43 -14.33 -3.64
C SER A 88 33.17 -15.20 -3.55
N ILE A 89 32.08 -14.69 -2.99
CA ILE A 89 30.75 -15.34 -3.01
C ILE A 89 30.17 -15.41 -4.43
N GLU A 90 30.58 -14.50 -5.31
CA GLU A 90 30.02 -14.40 -6.67
C GLU A 90 30.33 -15.64 -7.50
N GLU A 91 31.56 -16.12 -7.44
CA GLU A 91 32.00 -17.29 -8.19
C GLU A 91 31.16 -18.55 -7.88
N PRO A 92 31.01 -19.01 -6.62
CA PRO A 92 30.19 -20.18 -6.31
C PRO A 92 28.69 -19.93 -6.56
N TYR A 93 28.19 -18.71 -6.35
CA TYR A 93 26.80 -18.35 -6.65
C TYR A 93 26.49 -18.44 -8.14
N TYR A 94 27.25 -17.74 -8.98
CA TYR A 94 27.05 -17.73 -10.43
C TYR A 94 27.33 -19.09 -11.04
N TRP A 95 28.32 -19.83 -10.55
CA TRP A 95 28.57 -21.20 -11.02
C TRP A 95 27.33 -22.07 -10.82
N MET A 96 26.74 -22.06 -9.62
CA MET A 96 25.54 -22.88 -9.34
C MET A 96 24.32 -22.39 -10.12
N LEU A 97 24.16 -21.07 -10.23
CA LEU A 97 23.09 -20.45 -11.01
C LEU A 97 23.17 -20.83 -12.50
N HIS A 98 24.34 -20.72 -13.11
CA HIS A 98 24.56 -21.07 -14.52
C HIS A 98 24.44 -22.56 -14.74
N HIS A 99 24.99 -23.40 -13.85
CA HIS A 99 24.86 -24.85 -13.99
C HIS A 99 23.40 -25.31 -13.91
N LEU A 100 22.60 -24.76 -13.00
CA LEU A 100 21.18 -25.08 -12.92
C LEU A 100 20.39 -24.53 -14.12
N ARG A 101 20.69 -23.31 -14.57
CA ARG A 101 19.95 -22.65 -15.65
C ARG A 101 20.30 -23.20 -17.05
N GLN A 102 21.59 -23.38 -17.34
CA GLN A 102 22.11 -23.71 -18.65
C GLN A 102 22.27 -25.23 -18.83
N ASP A 103 22.98 -25.89 -17.91
CA ASP A 103 23.31 -27.32 -18.06
C ASP A 103 22.15 -28.22 -17.66
N GLN A 104 21.47 -27.90 -16.55
CA GLN A 104 20.33 -28.68 -16.03
C GLN A 104 18.96 -28.21 -16.56
N GLN A 105 18.96 -27.13 -17.34
CA GLN A 105 17.79 -26.57 -18.03
C GLN A 105 16.63 -26.26 -17.09
N PHE A 106 16.90 -25.52 -16.00
CA PHE A 106 15.84 -24.93 -15.18
C PHE A 106 15.39 -23.60 -15.82
N PRO A 107 14.20 -23.55 -16.46
CA PRO A 107 13.77 -22.41 -17.26
C PRO A 107 13.46 -21.16 -16.43
N ILE A 108 13.02 -21.35 -15.18
CA ILE A 108 12.63 -20.24 -14.31
C ILE A 108 13.52 -20.28 -13.07
N VAL A 109 14.25 -19.19 -12.86
CA VAL A 109 15.07 -18.99 -11.66
C VAL A 109 14.70 -17.65 -11.05
N GLU A 110 14.38 -17.67 -9.76
CA GLU A 110 13.88 -16.52 -9.01
C GLU A 110 14.76 -16.31 -7.79
N LYS A 111 15.26 -15.09 -7.59
CA LYS A 111 15.97 -14.71 -6.37
C LYS A 111 14.95 -14.54 -5.25
N ILE A 112 15.16 -15.19 -4.11
CA ILE A 112 14.26 -15.17 -2.96
C ILE A 112 14.76 -14.20 -1.91
N THR A 113 16.00 -14.39 -1.43
CA THR A 113 16.60 -13.50 -0.43
C THR A 113 17.96 -12.99 -0.89
N ASP A 114 18.27 -11.78 -0.47
CA ASP A 114 19.55 -11.10 -0.71
C ASP A 114 19.76 -10.15 0.47
N LEU A 115 20.28 -10.73 1.55
CA LEU A 115 20.47 -10.07 2.83
C LEU A 115 21.96 -9.79 3.03
N PHE A 116 22.27 -8.53 3.31
CA PHE A 116 23.61 -8.12 3.70
C PHE A 116 23.58 -7.61 5.13
N SER A 117 24.37 -8.25 5.99
CA SER A 117 24.61 -7.83 7.36
C SER A 117 26.09 -7.61 7.58
N ALA A 118 26.39 -6.72 8.49
CA ALA A 118 27.73 -6.32 8.86
C ALA A 118 27.73 -5.95 10.33
N SER A 119 28.86 -6.18 10.97
CA SER A 119 29.15 -5.75 12.33
C SER A 119 29.09 -4.22 12.48
N GLU A 120 28.63 -3.73 13.63
CA GLU A 120 28.45 -2.29 13.90
C GLU A 120 29.72 -1.47 13.72
N ASN A 121 30.89 -2.02 14.08
CA ASN A 121 32.17 -1.34 13.90
C ASN A 121 32.77 -1.49 12.50
N SER A 122 32.10 -2.19 11.56
CA SER A 122 32.61 -2.31 10.20
C SER A 122 32.45 -1.04 9.38
N ALA A 123 33.39 -0.79 8.48
CA ALA A 123 33.27 0.21 7.42
C ALA A 123 32.04 -0.05 6.53
N PHE A 124 31.68 -1.32 6.32
CA PHE A 124 30.46 -1.71 5.60
C PHE A 124 29.18 -1.25 6.30
N PHE A 125 29.13 -1.36 7.64
CA PHE A 125 28.01 -0.84 8.43
C PHE A 125 27.93 0.67 8.32
N GLY A 126 29.05 1.40 8.47
CA GLY A 126 29.07 2.87 8.35
C GLY A 126 28.52 3.37 7.01
N GLN A 127 28.95 2.79 5.90
CA GLN A 127 28.43 3.15 4.56
C GLN A 127 26.95 2.78 4.39
N SER A 128 26.52 1.63 4.90
CA SER A 128 25.13 1.18 4.81
C SER A 128 24.21 2.05 5.68
N ALA A 129 24.64 2.40 6.89
CA ALA A 129 23.94 3.29 7.80
C ALA A 129 23.80 4.70 7.22
N GLN A 130 24.84 5.22 6.55
CA GLN A 130 24.75 6.50 5.85
C GLN A 130 23.72 6.49 4.71
N ARG A 131 23.68 5.40 3.91
CA ARG A 131 22.68 5.22 2.84
C ARG A 131 21.27 5.08 3.42
N LEU A 132 21.12 4.33 4.50
CA LEU A 132 19.86 4.13 5.21
C LEU A 132 19.34 5.46 5.77
N SER A 133 20.19 6.21 6.48
CA SER A 133 19.88 7.52 7.05
C SER A 133 19.41 8.51 5.99
N ARG A 134 20.11 8.61 4.85
CA ARG A 134 19.69 9.47 3.74
C ARG A 134 18.31 9.08 3.20
N GLN A 135 18.01 7.78 3.09
CA GLN A 135 16.70 7.36 2.63
C GLN A 135 15.60 7.61 3.66
N GLN A 136 15.89 7.40 4.95
CA GLN A 136 14.98 7.71 6.05
C GLN A 136 14.67 9.21 6.12
N GLU A 137 15.67 10.07 5.92
CA GLU A 137 15.48 11.51 5.88
C GLU A 137 14.54 11.92 4.72
N VAL A 138 14.80 11.43 3.51
CA VAL A 138 13.95 11.72 2.33
C VAL A 138 12.53 11.17 2.52
N ALA A 139 12.38 9.94 3.03
CA ALA A 139 11.07 9.37 3.32
C ALA A 139 10.34 10.17 4.41
N GLY A 140 11.04 10.59 5.46
CA GLY A 140 10.50 11.42 6.53
C GLY A 140 10.04 12.79 6.04
N GLN A 141 10.81 13.44 5.15
CA GLN A 141 10.43 14.71 4.52
C GLN A 141 9.14 14.58 3.71
N TYR A 142 9.01 13.51 2.92
CA TYR A 142 7.78 13.27 2.18
C TYR A 142 6.59 12.95 3.09
N LEU A 143 6.76 12.10 4.11
CA LEU A 143 5.70 11.80 5.07
C LEU A 143 5.24 13.04 5.84
N ALA A 144 6.18 13.91 6.24
CA ALA A 144 5.85 15.19 6.87
C ALA A 144 5.08 16.11 5.90
N THR A 145 5.48 16.15 4.63
CA THR A 145 4.79 16.92 3.59
C THR A 145 3.38 16.38 3.34
N ILE A 146 3.21 15.06 3.25
CA ILE A 146 1.90 14.40 3.16
C ILE A 146 1.06 14.80 4.37
N GLY A 147 1.57 14.64 5.59
CA GLY A 147 0.85 15.02 6.81
C GLY A 147 0.41 16.49 6.85
N ARG A 148 1.23 17.41 6.32
CA ARG A 148 0.85 18.83 6.18
C ARG A 148 -0.27 19.03 5.17
N LEU A 149 -0.13 18.50 3.95
CA LEU A 149 -1.17 18.57 2.91
C LEU A 149 -2.49 17.93 3.36
N THR A 150 -2.37 16.84 4.13
CA THR A 150 -3.51 16.15 4.72
C THR A 150 -4.26 17.04 5.72
N LYS A 151 -3.56 17.86 6.51
CA LYS A 151 -4.20 18.85 7.40
C LYS A 151 -4.86 19.99 6.62
N GLU A 152 -4.33 20.37 5.47
CA GLU A 152 -4.90 21.40 4.60
C GLU A 152 -6.25 20.98 3.99
N PHE A 153 -6.60 19.70 3.99
CA PHE A 153 -7.94 19.24 3.62
C PHE A 153 -9.04 19.77 4.55
N PHE A 154 -8.77 19.90 5.86
CA PHE A 154 -9.82 20.29 6.83
C PHE A 154 -10.43 21.67 6.54
N PRO A 155 -9.64 22.75 6.35
CA PRO A 155 -10.21 24.05 5.96
C PRO A 155 -11.00 23.99 4.65
N MET A 156 -10.52 23.27 3.64
CA MET A 156 -11.19 23.20 2.32
C MET A 156 -12.55 22.50 2.41
N ILE A 157 -12.64 21.39 3.14
CA ILE A 157 -13.91 20.67 3.34
C ILE A 157 -14.88 21.52 4.13
N ARG A 158 -14.40 22.18 5.20
CA ARG A 158 -15.23 23.09 5.99
C ARG A 158 -15.77 24.24 5.13
N GLU A 159 -14.93 24.81 4.26
CA GLU A 159 -15.36 25.85 3.32
C GLU A 159 -16.42 25.31 2.35
N LEU A 160 -16.20 24.14 1.74
CA LEU A 160 -17.18 23.51 0.86
C LEU A 160 -18.52 23.26 1.56
N ARG A 161 -18.50 22.80 2.82
CA ARG A 161 -19.72 22.61 3.62
C ARG A 161 -20.48 23.93 3.83
N VAL A 162 -19.78 24.99 4.21
CA VAL A 162 -20.38 26.32 4.40
C VAL A 162 -20.91 26.88 3.08
N LEU A 163 -20.22 26.62 1.96
CA LEU A 163 -20.70 27.02 0.63
C LEU A 163 -21.95 26.24 0.22
N ASP A 164 -22.02 24.94 0.50
CA ASP A 164 -23.20 24.11 0.24
C ASP A 164 -24.42 24.57 1.07
N GLU A 165 -24.24 24.78 2.37
CA GLU A 165 -25.30 25.32 3.26
C GLU A 165 -25.80 26.69 2.77
N ARG A 166 -24.89 27.57 2.32
CA ARG A 166 -25.28 28.87 1.76
C ARG A 166 -26.02 28.71 0.44
N LEU A 167 -25.51 27.88 -0.48
CA LEU A 167 -26.11 27.66 -1.78
C LEU A 167 -27.51 27.05 -1.70
N GLU A 168 -27.78 26.22 -0.70
CA GLU A 168 -29.11 25.66 -0.45
C GLU A 168 -30.17 26.77 -0.30
N ILE A 169 -29.85 27.84 0.43
CA ILE A 169 -30.73 29.01 0.60
C ILE A 169 -30.99 29.70 -0.75
N TYR A 170 -29.96 29.89 -1.57
CA TYR A 170 -30.08 30.49 -2.91
C TYR A 170 -30.75 29.57 -3.95
N GLN A 171 -30.77 28.25 -3.74
CA GLN A 171 -31.53 27.29 -4.55
C GLN A 171 -33.01 27.25 -4.15
N GLY A 172 -33.31 27.51 -2.87
CA GLY A 172 -34.66 27.67 -2.35
C GLY A 172 -35.34 29.00 -2.73
N TRP A 173 -34.56 29.98 -3.20
CA TRP A 173 -35.07 31.26 -3.69
C TRP A 173 -36.01 31.06 -4.89
N GLY A 174 -37.25 31.55 -4.77
CA GLY A 174 -38.34 31.33 -5.74
C GLY A 174 -39.24 30.13 -5.44
N LYS A 175 -38.83 29.20 -4.58
CA LYS A 175 -39.60 27.99 -4.23
C LYS A 175 -40.17 28.03 -2.82
N VAL A 176 -39.40 28.54 -1.85
CA VAL A 176 -39.77 28.54 -0.44
C VAL A 176 -39.80 29.97 0.09
N LYS A 177 -40.91 30.36 0.73
CA LYS A 177 -41.07 31.71 1.31
C LYS A 177 -40.01 32.00 2.38
N SER A 178 -39.64 31.02 3.19
CA SER A 178 -38.61 31.18 4.22
C SER A 178 -37.24 31.50 3.65
N ALA A 179 -36.88 30.94 2.49
CA ALA A 179 -35.61 31.21 1.82
C ALA A 179 -35.51 32.66 1.28
N ASP A 180 -36.62 33.22 0.78
CA ASP A 180 -36.66 34.62 0.36
C ASP A 180 -36.56 35.58 1.56
N ILE A 181 -37.23 35.25 2.68
CA ILE A 181 -37.16 36.06 3.90
C ILE A 181 -35.74 36.04 4.48
N THR A 182 -35.08 34.87 4.52
CA THR A 182 -33.69 34.78 5.02
C THR A 182 -32.70 35.49 4.12
N LEU A 183 -32.85 35.43 2.79
CA LEU A 183 -32.00 36.19 1.86
C LEU A 183 -32.17 37.70 1.98
N LYS A 184 -33.42 38.17 2.18
CA LYS A 184 -33.69 39.59 2.46
C LYS A 184 -33.08 40.05 3.77
N GLY A 185 -33.11 39.21 4.81
CA GLY A 185 -32.41 39.46 6.06
C GLY A 185 -30.89 39.57 5.85
N LEU A 186 -30.30 38.58 5.16
CA LEU A 186 -28.87 38.57 4.81
C LEU A 186 -28.46 39.80 3.99
N PHE A 187 -29.31 40.23 3.05
CA PHE A 187 -29.07 41.44 2.26
C PHE A 187 -29.01 42.69 3.14
N ILE A 188 -29.98 42.87 4.04
CA ILE A 188 -30.01 44.04 4.93
C ILE A 188 -28.78 44.05 5.85
N ASP A 189 -28.40 42.89 6.40
CA ASP A 189 -27.29 42.79 7.33
C ASP A 189 -25.92 42.95 6.64
N PHE A 190 -25.68 42.28 5.51
CA PHE A 190 -24.38 42.25 4.86
C PHE A 190 -24.20 43.28 3.74
N ALA A 191 -25.22 43.53 2.91
CA ALA A 191 -25.11 44.44 1.77
C ALA A 191 -25.45 45.90 2.14
N GLU A 192 -26.40 46.12 3.05
CA GLU A 192 -26.80 47.47 3.46
C GLU A 192 -26.12 47.97 4.75
N GLY A 193 -25.45 47.10 5.50
CA GLY A 193 -24.77 47.45 6.76
C GLY A 193 -25.70 47.51 7.97
N GLY A 194 -26.84 46.80 7.90
CA GLY A 194 -27.80 46.64 9.00
C GLY A 194 -28.46 47.95 9.43
N THR A 195 -28.84 48.04 10.71
CA THR A 195 -29.53 49.21 11.29
C THR A 195 -28.67 50.46 11.44
N LYS A 196 -27.34 50.33 11.29
CA LYS A 196 -26.39 51.45 11.46
C LYS A 196 -26.33 52.38 10.25
N ASN A 197 -26.72 51.91 9.08
CA ASN A 197 -26.73 52.72 7.86
C ASN A 197 -28.08 53.46 7.72
N PRO A 198 -28.11 54.81 7.72
CA PRO A 198 -29.32 55.61 7.46
C PRO A 198 -30.08 55.23 6.19
N SER A 199 -29.38 54.66 5.20
CA SER A 199 -29.93 54.29 3.90
C SER A 199 -30.44 52.84 3.81
N SER A 200 -30.30 52.03 4.87
CA SER A 200 -30.81 50.64 4.87
C SER A 200 -32.32 50.60 5.06
N VAL A 201 -32.96 49.48 4.76
CA VAL A 201 -34.41 49.28 4.96
C VAL A 201 -34.82 49.58 6.40
N TYR A 202 -34.03 49.17 7.40
CA TYR A 202 -34.28 49.47 8.81
C TYR A 202 -33.87 50.91 9.20
N GLY A 203 -32.78 51.45 8.64
CA GLY A 203 -32.36 52.83 8.89
C GLY A 203 -33.35 53.87 8.38
N LEU A 204 -33.92 53.63 7.18
CA LEU A 204 -34.97 54.47 6.59
C LEU A 204 -36.28 54.42 7.37
N ALA A 205 -36.59 53.28 7.99
CA ALA A 205 -37.74 53.15 8.87
C ALA A 205 -37.56 53.93 10.18
N GLN A 206 -36.35 53.90 10.77
CA GLN A 206 -36.06 54.54 12.07
C GLN A 206 -35.79 56.04 11.97
N GLN A 207 -35.03 56.50 10.97
CA GLN A 207 -34.55 57.89 10.91
C GLN A 207 -35.41 58.79 10.03
N VAL A 208 -36.00 58.23 8.96
CA VAL A 208 -36.77 58.99 7.97
C VAL A 208 -38.29 58.80 8.16
N GLY A 209 -38.71 57.89 9.05
CA GLY A 209 -40.11 57.69 9.43
C GLY A 209 -40.90 56.75 8.52
N PHE A 210 -40.23 55.98 7.64
CA PHE A 210 -40.90 54.98 6.79
C PHE A 210 -41.18 53.66 7.54
N ALA A 211 -42.01 53.71 8.59
CA ALA A 211 -42.26 52.58 9.50
C ALA A 211 -42.76 51.29 8.80
N ILE A 212 -43.49 51.41 7.69
CA ILE A 212 -44.11 50.29 6.96
C ILE A 212 -43.15 49.68 5.91
N LEU A 213 -42.02 50.33 5.62
CA LEU A 213 -41.08 49.90 4.57
C LEU A 213 -40.48 48.50 4.81
N PRO A 214 -40.07 48.11 6.03
CA PRO A 214 -39.59 46.75 6.28
C PRO A 214 -40.67 45.69 6.01
N ASP A 215 -41.89 45.92 6.49
CA ASP A 215 -43.01 44.98 6.28
C ASP A 215 -43.35 44.83 4.80
N LEU A 216 -43.32 45.92 4.04
CA LEU A 216 -43.52 45.90 2.60
C LEU A 216 -42.39 45.15 1.89
N PHE A 217 -41.14 45.34 2.30
CA PHE A 217 -39.99 44.68 1.68
C PHE A 217 -39.98 43.16 1.92
N PHE A 218 -40.31 42.69 3.13
CA PHE A 218 -40.38 41.26 3.42
C PHE A 218 -41.60 40.57 2.78
N ASN A 219 -42.75 41.24 2.72
CA ASN A 219 -43.99 40.67 2.17
C ASN A 219 -44.08 40.71 0.62
N THR A 220 -43.23 41.51 -0.05
CA THR A 220 -43.20 41.59 -1.52
C THR A 220 -42.26 40.56 -2.13
N HIS A 221 -42.81 39.46 -2.63
CA HIS A 221 -42.03 38.41 -3.29
C HIS A 221 -41.97 38.68 -4.80
N ILE A 222 -40.81 39.12 -5.30
CA ILE A 222 -40.53 39.37 -6.72
C ILE A 222 -39.21 38.70 -7.05
N TYR A 223 -39.14 38.04 -8.21
CA TYR A 223 -38.00 37.22 -8.62
C TYR A 223 -37.33 37.68 -9.91
N ASP A 224 -37.92 38.65 -10.60
CA ASP A 224 -37.40 39.22 -11.85
C ASP A 224 -37.28 40.75 -11.74
N THR A 225 -36.28 41.34 -12.40
CA THR A 225 -36.01 42.78 -12.35
C THR A 225 -37.08 43.60 -13.06
N ASP A 226 -37.73 43.00 -14.07
CA ASP A 226 -38.67 43.71 -14.96
C ASP A 226 -40.09 43.76 -14.39
N ASP A 227 -40.42 42.87 -13.46
CA ASP A 227 -41.74 42.81 -12.80
C ASP A 227 -41.85 43.73 -11.58
N ILE A 228 -40.75 44.36 -11.16
CA ILE A 228 -40.70 45.26 -10.00
C ILE A 228 -41.64 46.46 -10.20
N ASP A 229 -41.59 47.07 -11.37
CA ASP A 229 -42.38 48.27 -11.65
C ASP A 229 -43.88 47.95 -11.66
N ARG A 230 -44.27 46.84 -12.29
CA ARG A 230 -45.67 46.41 -12.39
C ARG A 230 -46.30 46.13 -11.02
N VAL A 231 -45.58 45.38 -10.17
CA VAL A 231 -46.11 44.94 -8.87
C VAL A 231 -46.15 46.10 -7.87
N VAL A 232 -45.13 46.96 -7.86
CA VAL A 232 -45.07 48.08 -6.91
C VAL A 232 -46.03 49.21 -7.31
N ASP A 233 -46.25 49.45 -8.60
CA ASP A 233 -47.18 50.49 -9.06
C ASP A 233 -48.65 50.11 -8.78
N ALA A 234 -48.99 48.82 -8.82
CA ALA A 234 -50.30 48.30 -8.47
C ALA A 234 -50.69 48.46 -6.98
N MET A 235 -49.72 48.73 -6.09
CA MET A 235 -50.01 48.89 -4.65
C MET A 235 -50.62 50.25 -4.32
N LYS A 236 -51.49 50.33 -3.32
CA LYS A 236 -52.12 51.58 -2.88
C LYS A 236 -51.31 52.29 -1.78
N TRP A 237 -50.12 52.77 -2.10
CA TRP A 237 -49.21 53.47 -1.17
C TRP A 237 -48.68 54.80 -1.73
N ASN A 238 -48.06 55.61 -0.85
CA ASN A 238 -47.44 56.89 -1.22
C ASN A 238 -46.31 56.70 -2.26
N LEU A 239 -46.24 57.60 -3.23
CA LEU A 239 -45.27 57.60 -4.34
C LEU A 239 -43.81 57.52 -3.86
N GLN A 240 -43.48 58.19 -2.75
CA GLN A 240 -42.12 58.13 -2.20
C GLN A 240 -41.75 56.77 -1.62
N VAL A 241 -42.69 56.11 -0.94
CA VAL A 241 -42.50 54.74 -0.42
C VAL A 241 -42.34 53.76 -1.59
N LYS A 242 -43.13 53.92 -2.65
CA LYS A 242 -43.01 53.12 -3.88
C LYS A 242 -41.63 53.27 -4.53
N ASN A 243 -41.15 54.49 -4.73
CA ASN A 243 -39.85 54.74 -5.37
C ASN A 243 -38.68 54.16 -4.56
N ILE A 244 -38.74 54.27 -3.23
CA ILE A 244 -37.73 53.69 -2.35
C ILE A 244 -37.80 52.16 -2.38
N LEU A 245 -39.01 51.59 -2.33
CA LEU A 245 -39.23 50.14 -2.39
C LEU A 245 -38.74 49.55 -3.73
N LYS A 246 -39.05 50.19 -4.87
CA LYS A 246 -38.55 49.79 -6.20
C LYS A 246 -37.03 49.72 -6.23
N ARG A 247 -36.36 50.78 -5.76
CA ARG A 247 -34.88 50.84 -5.71
C ARG A 247 -34.30 49.72 -4.86
N LYS A 248 -34.89 49.44 -3.69
CA LYS A 248 -34.41 48.41 -2.76
C LYS A 248 -34.66 47.00 -3.27
N LEU A 249 -35.82 46.73 -3.88
CA LEU A 249 -36.09 45.45 -4.52
C LEU A 249 -35.18 45.19 -5.72
N HIS A 250 -34.89 46.21 -6.52
CA HIS A 250 -33.95 46.10 -7.64
C HIS A 250 -32.52 45.80 -7.17
N GLN A 251 -32.07 46.48 -6.11
CA GLN A 251 -30.76 46.21 -5.48
C GLN A 251 -30.70 44.79 -4.89
N TYR A 252 -31.76 44.34 -4.21
CA TYR A 252 -31.86 43.00 -3.66
C TYR A 252 -31.77 41.92 -4.75
N ILE A 253 -32.59 42.00 -5.80
CA ILE A 253 -32.60 41.00 -6.89
C ILE A 253 -31.26 40.97 -7.63
N THR A 254 -30.67 42.14 -7.91
CA THR A 254 -29.36 42.20 -8.56
C THR A 254 -28.27 41.59 -7.69
N TRP A 255 -28.33 41.82 -6.37
CA TRP A 255 -27.39 41.24 -5.41
C TRP A 255 -27.58 39.72 -5.30
N THR A 256 -28.81 39.21 -5.18
CA THR A 256 -29.04 37.77 -5.05
C THR A 256 -28.55 36.98 -6.26
N ILE A 257 -28.79 37.46 -7.48
CA ILE A 257 -28.34 36.81 -8.72
C ILE A 257 -26.80 36.80 -8.79
N LYS A 258 -26.15 37.95 -8.63
CA LYS A 258 -24.69 38.06 -8.71
C LYS A 258 -23.99 37.26 -7.62
N THR A 259 -24.50 37.31 -6.39
CA THR A 259 -23.92 36.56 -5.26
C THR A 259 -24.11 35.05 -5.45
N LYS A 260 -25.23 34.59 -6.03
CA LYS A 260 -25.42 33.18 -6.35
C LYS A 260 -24.37 32.68 -7.36
N GLU A 261 -24.14 33.43 -8.43
CA GLU A 261 -23.11 33.11 -9.42
C GLU A 261 -21.71 33.09 -8.80
N GLU A 262 -21.38 34.06 -7.96
CA GLU A 262 -20.12 34.11 -7.23
C GLU A 262 -19.93 32.88 -6.34
N LEU A 263 -20.96 32.49 -5.57
CA LEU A 263 -20.90 31.32 -4.68
C LEU A 263 -20.74 30.00 -5.46
N VAL A 264 -21.42 29.85 -6.60
CA VAL A 264 -21.27 28.67 -7.48
C VAL A 264 -19.86 28.61 -8.07
N ASN A 265 -19.33 29.75 -8.53
CA ASN A 265 -17.97 29.84 -9.05
C ASN A 265 -16.95 29.49 -7.96
N ARG A 266 -17.08 30.10 -6.78
CA ARG A 266 -16.21 29.83 -5.62
C ARG A 266 -16.23 28.35 -5.25
N ARG A 267 -17.41 27.73 -5.13
CA ARG A 267 -17.54 26.29 -4.89
C ARG A 267 -16.80 25.46 -5.94
N THR A 268 -16.96 25.80 -7.21
CA THR A 268 -16.30 25.10 -8.33
C THR A 268 -14.77 25.23 -8.25
N PHE A 269 -14.26 26.40 -7.89
CA PHE A 269 -12.83 26.61 -7.67
C PHE A 269 -12.32 25.80 -6.47
N THR A 270 -13.02 25.82 -5.32
CA THR A 270 -12.63 25.05 -4.13
C THR A 270 -12.65 23.55 -4.41
N LEU A 271 -13.61 23.03 -5.19
CA LEU A 271 -13.63 21.62 -5.62
C LEU A 271 -12.43 21.25 -6.50
N LYS A 272 -12.08 22.09 -7.49
CA LYS A 272 -10.89 21.88 -8.33
C LYS A 272 -9.61 21.92 -7.50
N TYR A 273 -9.53 22.83 -6.53
CA TYR A 273 -8.40 22.98 -5.64
C TYR A 273 -8.24 21.77 -4.71
N LEU A 274 -9.34 21.26 -4.14
CA LEU A 274 -9.37 20.01 -3.35
C LEU A 274 -8.80 18.83 -4.16
N ARG A 275 -9.25 18.69 -5.42
CA ARG A 275 -8.77 17.67 -6.34
C ARG A 275 -7.28 17.81 -6.63
N GLN A 276 -6.78 19.02 -6.84
CA GLN A 276 -5.36 19.25 -7.07
C GLN A 276 -4.52 18.80 -5.85
N HIS A 277 -4.92 19.18 -4.64
CA HIS A 277 -4.23 18.77 -3.41
C HIS A 277 -4.23 17.26 -3.21
N TRP A 278 -5.35 16.60 -3.51
CA TRP A 278 -5.44 15.15 -3.47
C TRP A 278 -4.49 14.47 -4.46
N ASN A 279 -4.37 14.97 -5.69
CA ASN A 279 -3.43 14.43 -6.67
C ASN A 279 -1.97 14.64 -6.27
N ILE A 280 -1.64 15.77 -5.62
CA ILE A 280 -0.30 16.03 -5.07
C ILE A 280 0.01 15.01 -3.95
N VAL A 281 -0.95 14.74 -3.06
CA VAL A 281 -0.79 13.72 -2.01
C VAL A 281 -0.55 12.33 -2.62
N ARG A 282 -1.34 11.92 -3.61
CA ARG A 282 -1.13 10.65 -4.33
C ARG A 282 0.23 10.56 -4.99
N MET A 283 0.70 11.65 -5.60
CA MET A 283 2.04 11.73 -6.18
C MET A 283 3.11 11.49 -5.11
N TYR A 284 3.04 12.18 -3.96
CA TYR A 284 4.00 11.97 -2.87
C TYR A 284 3.97 10.55 -2.30
N ILE A 285 2.80 9.92 -2.17
CA ILE A 285 2.69 8.52 -1.74
C ILE A 285 3.38 7.59 -2.74
N SER A 286 3.17 7.81 -4.04
CA SER A 286 3.82 7.03 -5.09
C SER A 286 5.35 7.15 -5.03
N TRP A 287 5.86 8.33 -4.65
CA TRP A 287 7.29 8.59 -4.50
C TRP A 287 7.87 8.00 -3.21
N VAL A 288 7.13 8.03 -2.10
CA VAL A 288 7.58 7.48 -0.81
C VAL A 288 7.73 5.96 -0.86
N LYS A 289 6.80 5.27 -1.51
CA LYS A 289 6.75 3.80 -1.56
C LYS A 289 8.08 3.11 -1.93
N PRO A 290 8.81 3.52 -2.98
CA PRO A 290 10.13 2.95 -3.28
C PRO A 290 11.21 3.28 -2.24
N TYR A 291 11.14 4.41 -1.52
CA TYR A 291 12.07 4.69 -0.42
C TYR A 291 11.81 3.80 0.78
N LEU A 292 10.55 3.62 1.19
CA LEU A 292 10.20 2.69 2.27
C LEU A 292 10.67 1.27 1.97
N ARG A 293 10.45 0.79 0.72
CA ARG A 293 10.96 -0.51 0.27
C ARG A 293 12.48 -0.61 0.36
N ARG A 294 13.21 0.45 -0.01
CA ARG A 294 14.69 0.45 0.05
C ARG A 294 15.22 0.57 1.47
N ILE A 295 14.60 1.40 2.33
CA ILE A 295 14.91 1.52 3.76
C ILE A 295 14.80 0.13 4.40
N ARG A 296 13.72 -0.60 4.11
CA ARG A 296 13.54 -1.96 4.63
C ARG A 296 14.60 -2.93 4.13
N ARG A 297 14.95 -2.89 2.83
CA ARG A 297 16.01 -3.74 2.26
C ARG A 297 17.40 -3.43 2.80
N LEU A 298 17.67 -2.16 3.13
CA LEU A 298 18.92 -1.72 3.75
C LEU A 298 18.92 -1.89 5.27
N HIS A 299 17.75 -2.16 5.87
CA HIS A 299 17.67 -2.45 7.28
C HIS A 299 18.34 -3.80 7.52
N MET A 300 19.36 -3.78 8.36
CA MET A 300 20.11 -4.99 8.68
C MET A 300 19.21 -5.91 9.50
N ASN A 301 19.29 -7.20 9.23
CA ASN A 301 18.42 -8.17 9.86
C ASN A 301 18.89 -8.41 11.31
N GLU A 302 18.04 -8.10 12.30
CA GLU A 302 18.34 -8.30 13.73
C GLU A 302 18.80 -9.73 14.02
N LYS A 303 18.19 -10.73 13.37
CA LYS A 303 18.54 -12.14 13.58
C LYS A 303 19.99 -12.43 13.19
N GLN A 304 20.48 -11.82 12.10
CA GLN A 304 21.86 -12.00 11.64
C GLN A 304 22.85 -11.22 12.51
N MET A 305 22.50 -9.98 12.91
CA MET A 305 23.33 -9.18 13.84
C MET A 305 23.48 -9.85 15.22
N SER A 306 22.44 -10.52 15.71
CA SER A 306 22.49 -11.26 16.98
C SER A 306 23.17 -12.63 16.86
N SER A 307 23.58 -13.05 15.66
CA SER A 307 24.22 -14.35 15.48
C SER A 307 25.61 -14.35 16.10
N PRO A 308 26.06 -15.44 16.75
CA PRO A 308 27.42 -15.55 17.28
C PRO A 308 28.52 -15.44 16.21
N ASP A 309 28.14 -15.58 14.94
CA ASP A 309 29.04 -15.46 13.79
C ASP A 309 29.36 -14.00 13.43
N ILE A 310 28.56 -13.04 13.88
CA ILE A 310 28.88 -11.61 13.75
C ILE A 310 29.21 -11.09 15.14
N VAL A 311 30.46 -10.64 15.31
CA VAL A 311 30.89 -10.00 16.54
C VAL A 311 30.93 -8.50 16.27
N ASN A 312 30.13 -7.71 16.99
CA ASN A 312 29.98 -6.27 16.75
C ASN A 312 31.33 -5.51 16.76
N ALA A 313 32.31 -6.00 17.52
CA ALA A 313 33.62 -5.40 17.66
C ALA A 313 34.56 -5.63 16.45
N PHE A 314 34.31 -6.62 15.60
CA PHE A 314 35.21 -7.02 14.50
C PHE A 314 34.70 -6.53 13.16
N GLU A 315 35.58 -6.17 12.22
CA GLU A 315 35.25 -5.78 10.84
C GLU A 315 34.77 -6.99 10.00
N SER A 316 33.65 -7.60 10.38
CA SER A 316 33.06 -8.78 9.74
C SER A 316 31.77 -8.43 8.99
N SER A 317 31.56 -9.06 7.83
CA SER A 317 30.30 -9.01 7.09
C SER A 317 29.77 -10.41 6.81
N MET A 318 28.44 -10.53 6.72
CA MET A 318 27.73 -11.74 6.39
C MET A 318 26.72 -11.45 5.29
N THR A 319 26.81 -12.20 4.20
CA THR A 319 25.88 -12.12 3.08
C THR A 319 25.11 -13.43 2.99
N GLU A 320 23.78 -13.35 2.96
CA GLU A 320 22.90 -14.49 2.74
C GLU A 320 22.14 -14.29 1.42
N ILE A 321 22.34 -15.21 0.47
CA ILE A 321 21.68 -15.17 -0.84
C ILE A 321 20.93 -16.49 -1.03
N GLU A 322 19.65 -16.40 -1.35
CA GLU A 322 18.84 -17.55 -1.74
C GLU A 322 18.24 -17.37 -3.12
N PHE A 323 18.31 -18.42 -3.94
CA PHE A 323 17.56 -18.48 -5.19
C PHE A 323 16.84 -19.82 -5.32
N LEU A 324 15.69 -19.77 -5.98
CA LEU A 324 14.85 -20.91 -6.30
C LEU A 324 14.84 -21.12 -7.81
N ALA A 325 15.33 -22.27 -8.25
CA ALA A 325 15.21 -22.72 -9.64
C ALA A 325 14.05 -23.72 -9.74
N ARG A 326 13.15 -23.55 -10.72
CA ARG A 326 12.02 -24.46 -10.96
C ARG A 326 11.98 -24.97 -12.40
N LYS A 327 11.70 -26.27 -12.54
CA LYS A 327 11.53 -26.98 -13.81
C LYS A 327 10.18 -27.69 -13.84
N PRO A 328 9.39 -27.56 -14.91
CA PRO A 328 8.05 -28.16 -14.95
C PRO A 328 8.16 -29.68 -14.94
N PHE A 329 7.37 -30.34 -14.09
CA PHE A 329 7.32 -31.78 -13.97
C PHE A 329 5.87 -32.27 -13.96
N GLY A 330 5.34 -32.65 -15.13
CA GLY A 330 3.93 -33.05 -15.28
C GLY A 330 2.94 -31.89 -15.14
N LYS A 331 1.65 -32.19 -14.95
CA LYS A 331 0.58 -31.17 -14.81
C LYS A 331 0.54 -30.62 -13.38
N GLY A 332 0.97 -29.37 -13.19
CA GLY A 332 0.81 -28.61 -11.94
C GLY A 332 1.84 -28.88 -10.85
N TYR A 333 2.96 -29.55 -11.18
CA TYR A 333 4.07 -29.78 -10.25
C TYR A 333 5.38 -29.27 -10.85
N TRP A 334 6.27 -28.84 -9.96
CA TRP A 334 7.59 -28.34 -10.29
C TRP A 334 8.66 -29.11 -9.53
N ALA A 335 9.72 -29.48 -10.23
CA ALA A 335 10.98 -29.85 -9.61
C ALA A 335 11.68 -28.54 -9.19
N CYS A 336 11.85 -28.36 -7.89
CA CYS A 336 12.33 -27.12 -7.29
C CYS A 336 13.68 -27.34 -6.60
N CYS A 337 14.67 -26.54 -6.98
CA CYS A 337 16.02 -26.54 -6.44
C CYS A 337 16.23 -25.22 -5.70
N LEU A 338 16.33 -25.26 -4.37
CA LEU A 338 16.60 -24.08 -3.53
C LEU A 338 18.08 -24.10 -3.15
N CYS A 339 18.83 -23.08 -3.55
CA CYS A 339 20.23 -22.90 -3.18
C CYS A 339 20.35 -21.69 -2.24
N SER A 340 20.91 -21.93 -1.06
CA SER A 340 21.15 -20.91 -0.03
C SER A 340 22.65 -20.79 0.21
N PHE A 341 23.18 -19.58 0.09
CA PHE A 341 24.58 -19.25 0.27
C PHE A 341 24.68 -18.33 1.47
N ARG A 342 25.42 -18.76 2.49
CA ARG A 342 25.81 -17.93 3.63
C ARG A 342 27.30 -17.71 3.56
N PHE A 343 27.71 -16.48 3.29
CA PHE A 343 29.10 -16.11 3.16
C PHE A 343 29.49 -15.17 4.29
N ARG A 344 30.56 -15.50 5.00
CA ARG A 344 31.10 -14.68 6.08
C ARG A 344 32.49 -14.22 5.70
N THR A 345 32.75 -12.93 5.81
CA THR A 345 34.10 -12.39 5.67
C THR A 345 34.74 -12.14 7.03
N ARG A 346 36.02 -12.43 7.12
CA ARG A 346 36.89 -12.00 8.21
C ARG A 346 38.07 -11.24 7.63
N PRO A 347 38.44 -10.09 8.21
CA PRO A 347 39.58 -9.33 7.74
C PRO A 347 40.85 -10.06 8.16
N THR A 348 41.78 -10.26 7.23
CA THR A 348 43.15 -10.62 7.55
C THR A 348 44.06 -9.47 7.15
N MET A 349 44.76 -8.92 8.14
CA MET A 349 45.78 -7.91 7.91
C MET A 349 47.03 -8.62 7.41
N GLN A 350 47.33 -8.53 6.11
CA GLN A 350 48.61 -8.96 5.58
C GLN A 350 49.52 -7.75 5.47
N TYR A 351 50.44 -7.61 6.43
CA TYR A 351 51.45 -6.57 6.39
C TYR A 351 52.48 -6.91 5.30
N ARG A 352 52.38 -6.28 4.12
CA ARG A 352 53.50 -6.17 3.17
C ARG A 352 54.13 -4.79 3.31
N GLN A 353 55.46 -4.77 3.26
CA GLN A 353 56.29 -3.72 3.85
C GLN A 353 56.23 -2.34 3.16
N ASP A 354 55.52 -2.15 2.04
CA ASP A 354 55.69 -0.93 1.23
C ASP A 354 54.48 -0.27 0.56
N TYR A 355 53.23 -0.69 0.74
CA TYR A 355 52.10 0.10 0.21
C TYR A 355 50.79 -0.14 0.97
N ASN A 356 50.06 0.95 1.23
CA ASN A 356 48.68 0.94 1.75
C ASN A 356 47.83 -0.04 0.94
N GLN A 357 47.45 -1.17 1.53
CA GLN A 357 46.39 -2.03 1.01
C GLN A 357 45.41 -2.35 2.12
N GLY A 358 44.12 -2.27 1.78
CA GLY A 358 43.01 -2.57 2.67
C GLY A 358 42.98 -4.05 3.10
N PRO A 359 42.14 -4.39 4.08
CA PRO A 359 42.03 -5.74 4.61
C PRO A 359 41.72 -6.76 3.51
N LEU A 360 42.51 -7.82 3.41
CA LEU A 360 42.21 -8.98 2.58
C LEU A 360 41.19 -9.84 3.32
N HIS A 361 39.99 -9.96 2.76
CA HIS A 361 38.89 -10.69 3.38
C HIS A 361 39.00 -12.19 3.12
N VAL A 362 39.22 -12.98 4.18
CA VAL A 362 39.05 -14.44 4.14
C VAL A 362 37.57 -14.75 4.21
N GLY A 363 37.09 -15.53 3.24
CA GLY A 363 35.68 -15.87 3.10
C GLY A 363 35.39 -17.30 3.52
N GLN A 364 34.48 -17.48 4.48
CA GLN A 364 33.84 -18.77 4.73
C GLN A 364 32.51 -18.82 3.98
N LEU A 365 32.37 -19.78 3.06
CA LEU A 365 31.14 -20.04 2.33
C LEU A 365 30.46 -21.30 2.88
N ILE A 366 29.20 -21.15 3.26
CA ILE A 366 28.28 -22.26 3.54
C ILE A 366 27.24 -22.28 2.42
N MET A 367 27.25 -23.33 1.61
CA MET A 367 26.27 -23.56 0.55
C MET A 367 25.34 -24.70 0.97
N ASP A 368 24.05 -24.42 1.08
CA ASP A 368 22.99 -25.37 1.36
C ASP A 368 22.08 -25.51 0.13
N CYS A 369 22.09 -26.69 -0.49
CA CYS A 369 21.26 -27.04 -1.63
C CYS A 369 20.14 -27.97 -1.17
N ARG A 370 18.88 -27.57 -1.36
CA ARG A 370 17.69 -28.34 -0.96
C ARG A 370 16.83 -28.68 -2.18
N ALA A 371 16.38 -29.93 -2.25
CA ALA A 371 15.50 -30.42 -3.32
C ALA A 371 14.05 -30.52 -2.84
N TYR A 372 13.12 -29.97 -3.65
CA TYR A 372 11.69 -29.95 -3.38
C TYR A 372 10.88 -30.35 -4.61
N GLY A 373 9.67 -30.89 -4.35
CA GLY A 373 8.65 -31.14 -5.36
C GLY A 373 7.39 -30.37 -4.98
N TRP A 374 7.28 -29.12 -5.45
CA TRP A 374 6.23 -28.19 -5.04
C TRP A 374 5.19 -27.95 -6.13
N THR A 375 3.99 -27.55 -5.70
CA THR A 375 2.93 -27.00 -6.56
C THR A 375 3.08 -25.49 -6.70
N ASP A 376 2.41 -24.88 -7.69
CA ASP A 376 2.42 -23.41 -7.87
C ASP A 376 2.03 -22.67 -6.58
N ASP A 377 0.98 -23.12 -5.90
CA ASP A 377 0.51 -22.51 -4.64
C ASP A 377 1.55 -22.59 -3.51
N GLN A 378 2.32 -23.68 -3.45
CA GLN A 378 3.39 -23.84 -2.45
C GLN A 378 4.62 -22.98 -2.76
N VAL A 379 4.94 -22.80 -4.04
CA VAL A 379 6.01 -21.90 -4.47
C VAL A 379 5.65 -20.46 -4.10
N ASP A 380 4.43 -20.04 -4.42
CA ASP A 380 3.96 -18.69 -4.12
C ASP A 380 3.77 -18.47 -2.61
N GLY A 381 3.32 -19.49 -1.87
CA GLY A 381 3.27 -19.48 -0.41
C GLY A 381 4.66 -19.30 0.21
N TYR A 382 5.68 -20.00 -0.27
CA TYR A 382 7.06 -19.83 0.20
C TYR A 382 7.61 -18.43 -0.09
N LYS A 383 7.31 -17.86 -1.26
CA LYS A 383 7.70 -16.47 -1.59
C LYS A 383 7.05 -15.49 -0.63
N ARG A 384 5.73 -15.60 -0.43
CA ARG A 384 5.00 -14.74 0.50
C ARG A 384 5.51 -14.88 1.92
N MET A 385 5.89 -16.08 2.37
CA MET A 385 6.51 -16.26 3.69
C MET A 385 7.77 -15.43 3.85
N ARG A 386 8.64 -15.43 2.84
CA ARG A 386 9.87 -14.64 2.88
C ARG A 386 9.61 -13.14 2.72
N GLU A 387 8.62 -12.76 1.92
CA GLU A 387 8.19 -11.36 1.78
C GLU A 387 7.44 -10.83 3.01
N GLU A 388 6.66 -11.64 3.73
CA GLU A 388 5.90 -11.28 4.94
C GLU A 388 6.84 -11.05 6.13
N GLU A 389 7.92 -11.84 6.25
CA GLU A 389 9.03 -11.52 7.19
C GLU A 389 9.62 -10.12 6.92
N ASP A 390 9.44 -9.59 5.71
CA ASP A 390 9.93 -8.29 5.28
C ASP A 390 8.87 -7.15 5.30
N LEU A 391 7.55 -7.43 5.37
CA LEU A 391 6.48 -6.48 4.95
C LEU A 391 5.79 -5.61 6.01
N ASP A 392 6.02 -5.79 7.31
CA ASP A 392 5.23 -5.14 8.39
C ASP A 392 5.21 -3.58 8.39
N MET A 393 6.24 -2.93 7.82
CA MET A 393 6.34 -1.45 7.85
C MET A 393 5.51 -0.74 6.77
N ILE A 394 5.25 -1.41 5.64
CA ILE A 394 4.49 -0.78 4.53
C ILE A 394 3.02 -0.74 4.89
N GLU A 395 2.51 -1.81 5.50
CA GLU A 395 1.12 -1.90 5.94
C GLU A 395 0.78 -0.85 7.00
N LEU A 396 1.69 -0.55 7.94
CA LEU A 396 1.49 0.49 8.95
C LEU A 396 1.31 1.91 8.37
N ILE A 397 2.03 2.24 7.30
CA ILE A 397 1.94 3.56 6.65
C ILE A 397 0.69 3.63 5.79
N ASP A 398 0.41 2.59 5.01
CA ASP A 398 -0.82 2.49 4.23
C ASP A 398 -2.06 2.52 5.16
N GLN A 399 -2.00 1.86 6.33
CA GLN A 399 -3.07 1.87 7.31
C GLN A 399 -3.23 3.23 7.99
N SER A 400 -2.15 3.86 8.48
CA SER A 400 -2.26 5.19 9.10
C SER A 400 -2.78 6.27 8.12
N LEU A 401 -2.43 6.15 6.85
CA LEU A 401 -2.96 7.02 5.80
C LEU A 401 -4.43 6.69 5.49
N LYS A 402 -4.79 5.41 5.38
CA LYS A 402 -6.19 4.96 5.22
C LYS A 402 -7.06 5.39 6.40
N ASP A 403 -6.55 5.25 7.63
CA ASP A 403 -7.22 5.65 8.86
C ASP A 403 -7.39 7.18 8.91
N ALA A 404 -6.38 7.94 8.48
CA ALA A 404 -6.51 9.38 8.31
C ALA A 404 -7.61 9.70 7.28
N MET A 405 -7.57 9.05 6.11
CA MET A 405 -8.56 9.15 5.03
C MET A 405 -9.99 8.80 5.46
N ASP A 406 -10.15 7.77 6.28
CA ASP A 406 -11.45 7.34 6.80
C ASP A 406 -11.93 8.23 7.95
N ALA A 407 -11.00 8.80 8.74
CA ALA A 407 -11.30 9.84 9.74
C ALA A 407 -11.80 11.14 9.09
N PHE A 408 -11.41 11.42 7.84
CA PHE A 408 -11.98 12.51 7.04
C PHE A 408 -13.42 12.24 6.55
N GLY A 409 -13.96 11.05 6.79
CA GLY A 409 -15.35 10.69 6.56
C GLY A 409 -15.75 10.55 5.10
N GLY A 410 -17.02 10.18 4.88
CA GLY A 410 -17.62 10.07 3.54
C GLY A 410 -17.68 11.40 2.76
N GLU A 411 -17.48 12.53 3.43
CA GLU A 411 -17.57 13.87 2.82
C GLU A 411 -16.41 14.18 1.88
N ILE A 412 -15.16 13.84 2.22
CA ILE A 412 -14.06 13.95 1.24
C ILE A 412 -14.36 13.10 0.02
N LYS A 413 -14.78 11.84 0.23
CA LYS A 413 -15.08 10.91 -0.86
C LYS A 413 -16.22 11.44 -1.74
N LYS A 414 -17.24 12.08 -1.14
CA LYS A 414 -18.33 12.77 -1.85
C LYS A 414 -17.80 13.93 -2.71
N TYR A 415 -17.04 14.86 -2.14
CA TYR A 415 -16.54 16.03 -2.88
C TYR A 415 -15.48 15.69 -3.94
N LEU A 416 -14.62 14.70 -3.69
CA LEU A 416 -13.69 14.19 -4.70
C LEU A 416 -14.42 13.50 -5.86
N ARG A 417 -15.50 12.75 -5.57
CA ARG A 417 -16.38 12.17 -6.60
C ARG A 417 -17.06 13.26 -7.43
N GLU A 418 -17.58 14.29 -6.79
CA GLU A 418 -18.17 15.46 -7.47
C GLU A 418 -17.13 16.22 -8.32
N ALA A 419 -15.85 16.22 -7.94
CA ALA A 419 -14.76 16.80 -8.71
C ALA A 419 -14.29 15.91 -9.89
N GLY A 420 -14.93 14.75 -10.11
CA GLY A 420 -14.66 13.84 -11.23
C GLY A 420 -13.59 12.79 -10.97
N GLU A 421 -13.31 12.45 -9.71
CA GLU A 421 -12.43 11.33 -9.38
C GLU A 421 -13.21 10.03 -9.14
N LEU A 422 -12.82 8.96 -9.84
CA LEU A 422 -13.25 7.61 -9.54
C LEU A 422 -12.44 7.11 -8.35
N ILE A 423 -13.04 7.12 -7.17
CA ILE A 423 -12.56 6.37 -6.01
C ILE A 423 -13.20 5.00 -6.14
N GLU A 424 -12.40 3.96 -6.41
CA GLU A 424 -12.87 2.57 -6.32
C GLU A 424 -13.36 2.35 -4.88
N GLU A 425 -14.67 2.15 -4.72
CA GLU A 425 -15.18 1.62 -3.47
C GLU A 425 -14.74 0.17 -3.38
N GLU A 426 -14.00 -0.19 -2.33
CA GLU A 426 -13.97 -1.58 -1.89
C GLU A 426 -15.42 -1.94 -1.53
N GLU A 427 -16.07 -2.73 -2.39
CA GLU A 427 -17.44 -3.21 -2.18
C GLU A 427 -17.51 -3.93 -0.82
N ALA A 428 -18.06 -3.24 0.18
CA ALA A 428 -18.56 -3.86 1.38
C ALA A 428 -19.66 -4.86 0.94
N THR A 429 -19.35 -6.14 1.12
CA THR A 429 -20.15 -7.28 0.70
C THR A 429 -21.51 -7.21 1.41
N LYS A 430 -22.53 -6.70 0.72
CA LYS A 430 -23.94 -6.88 1.10
C LYS A 430 -24.56 -7.89 0.15
N GLU A 431 -24.65 -9.14 0.60
CA GLU A 431 -25.48 -10.15 -0.05
C GLU A 431 -26.98 -9.93 0.27
N SER A 432 -27.78 -10.15 -0.79
CA SER A 432 -29.23 -10.46 -0.81
C SER A 432 -30.19 -9.24 -0.87
N LYS A 433 -31.17 -9.08 -1.78
CA LYS A 433 -31.85 -9.99 -2.75
C LYS A 433 -32.44 -9.24 -3.98
N SER A 434 -32.47 -9.98 -5.11
CA SER A 434 -33.50 -10.09 -6.19
C SER A 434 -33.90 -8.98 -7.19
N LYS A 435 -33.47 -9.20 -8.45
CA LYS A 435 -34.22 -9.30 -9.76
C LYS A 435 -35.10 -8.14 -10.33
N GLY A 436 -34.49 -7.37 -11.27
CA GLY A 436 -34.86 -6.75 -12.59
C GLY A 436 -36.29 -6.30 -13.01
N PRO A 437 -36.52 -5.73 -14.24
CA PRO A 437 -35.57 -5.22 -15.27
C PRO A 437 -35.93 -3.85 -15.97
N THR A 438 -34.92 -3.27 -16.66
CA THR A 438 -34.92 -2.42 -17.89
C THR A 438 -35.66 -1.07 -18.02
N SER A 439 -34.89 0.01 -18.28
CA SER A 439 -35.23 1.06 -19.25
C SER A 439 -33.98 1.56 -20.00
N TYR A 440 -34.02 1.52 -21.33
CA TYR A 440 -33.00 2.00 -22.26
C TYR A 440 -33.05 3.53 -22.44
N GLY A 441 -31.86 4.12 -22.71
CA GLY A 441 -31.69 5.25 -23.63
C GLY A 441 -31.70 6.66 -23.06
N LEU A 442 -30.50 7.26 -22.87
CA LEU A 442 -30.24 8.72 -22.98
C LEU A 442 -28.77 9.16 -22.75
N ALA A 443 -27.81 8.24 -22.56
CA ALA A 443 -26.41 8.59 -22.26
C ALA A 443 -25.41 8.34 -23.41
N GLU A 444 -25.88 8.24 -24.66
CA GLU A 444 -25.00 7.95 -25.81
C GLU A 444 -24.11 9.10 -26.35
N PRO A 445 -24.26 10.39 -26.01
CA PRO A 445 -23.32 11.41 -26.50
C PRO A 445 -22.01 11.52 -25.69
N PHE A 446 -21.97 11.02 -24.44
CA PHE A 446 -20.82 11.19 -23.54
C PHE A 446 -19.82 10.03 -23.55
N VAL A 447 -20.11 8.95 -24.28
CA VAL A 447 -19.23 7.75 -24.35
C VAL A 447 -18.14 7.90 -25.42
N GLN A 448 -18.31 8.77 -26.41
CA GLN A 448 -17.33 8.87 -27.51
C GLN A 448 -16.08 9.70 -27.15
N THR A 449 -16.18 10.65 -26.22
CA THR A 449 -15.02 11.45 -25.75
C THR A 449 -14.13 10.70 -24.75
N VAL A 450 -14.58 9.54 -24.24
CA VAL A 450 -13.86 8.70 -23.26
C VAL A 450 -12.94 7.66 -23.93
N LYS A 451 -13.12 7.39 -25.23
CA LYS A 451 -12.29 6.39 -25.95
C LYS A 451 -10.84 6.82 -26.19
N GLY A 452 -10.55 8.12 -26.22
CA GLY A 452 -9.17 8.63 -26.41
C GLY A 452 -8.27 8.58 -25.17
N PHE A 453 -8.85 8.44 -23.97
CA PHE A 453 -8.09 8.40 -22.71
C PHE A 453 -7.67 6.97 -22.29
N GLY A 454 -8.27 5.94 -22.87
CA GLY A 454 -7.93 4.53 -22.60
C GLY A 454 -6.59 4.09 -23.21
N GLU A 455 -6.14 4.74 -24.28
CA GLU A 455 -4.86 4.41 -24.95
C GLU A 455 -3.64 4.93 -24.18
N LEU A 456 -3.77 6.03 -23.43
CA LEU A 456 -2.70 6.55 -22.56
C LEU A 456 -2.60 5.80 -21.22
N PHE A 457 -3.70 5.28 -20.69
CA PHE A 457 -3.71 4.50 -19.43
C PHE A 457 -3.29 3.03 -19.62
N GLY A 458 -3.39 2.49 -20.84
CA GLY A 458 -2.97 1.13 -21.18
C GLY A 458 -1.45 0.91 -21.25
N ALA A 459 -0.66 1.97 -21.38
CA ALA A 459 0.81 1.88 -21.54
C ALA A 459 1.60 1.86 -20.22
N LEU A 460 0.96 2.13 -19.07
CA LEU A 460 1.64 2.34 -17.78
C LEU A 460 1.26 1.33 -16.68
N VAL A 461 0.44 0.32 -16.99
CA VAL A 461 0.12 -0.79 -16.08
C VAL A 461 0.50 -2.10 -16.76
N PRO A 462 1.50 -2.86 -16.26
CA PRO A 462 1.78 -4.19 -16.78
C PRO A 462 0.62 -5.12 -16.39
N LEU A 463 -0.21 -5.47 -17.38
CA LEU A 463 -1.25 -6.50 -17.30
C LEU A 463 -0.64 -7.86 -16.88
N LYS A 464 -0.61 -8.13 -15.57
CA LYS A 464 -0.60 -9.50 -15.05
C LYS A 464 -2.03 -10.02 -15.13
N ILE A 465 -2.29 -10.88 -16.11
CA ILE A 465 -3.53 -11.63 -16.25
C ILE A 465 -3.60 -12.63 -15.09
N GLU A 466 -4.33 -12.28 -14.03
CA GLU A 466 -4.69 -13.22 -12.96
C GLU A 466 -5.78 -14.18 -13.46
N ARG A 467 -5.41 -15.45 -13.60
CA ARG A 467 -6.39 -16.53 -13.75
C ARG A 467 -7.11 -16.71 -12.42
N LYS A 468 -8.43 -16.48 -12.41
CA LYS A 468 -9.34 -16.89 -11.33
C LYS A 468 -9.11 -18.34 -10.93
N ALA A 469 -8.46 -18.57 -9.79
CA ALA A 469 -8.39 -19.88 -9.15
C ALA A 469 -9.76 -20.19 -8.51
N LYS A 470 -10.57 -21.01 -9.18
CA LYS A 470 -11.72 -21.65 -8.55
C LYS A 470 -11.19 -22.56 -7.43
N GLY A 471 -11.73 -22.39 -6.21
CA GLY A 471 -11.40 -23.20 -5.05
C GLY A 471 -11.34 -24.68 -5.38
N LYS A 472 -10.12 -25.21 -5.46
CA LYS A 472 -9.86 -26.65 -5.47
C LYS A 472 -9.02 -26.93 -4.25
N THR A 473 -9.59 -27.74 -3.36
CA THR A 473 -8.86 -28.46 -2.31
C THR A 473 -7.57 -29.03 -2.92
N LEU A 474 -6.42 -28.67 -2.36
CA LEU A 474 -5.09 -29.17 -2.76
C LEU A 474 -5.03 -30.70 -2.57
N VAL A 475 -5.52 -31.46 -3.54
CA VAL A 475 -5.26 -32.90 -3.62
C VAL A 475 -3.83 -33.04 -4.13
N ILE A 476 -2.86 -32.94 -3.21
CA ILE A 476 -1.47 -33.27 -3.51
C ILE A 476 -1.44 -34.76 -3.80
N ASN A 477 -1.29 -35.12 -5.08
CA ASN A 477 -1.03 -36.49 -5.45
C ASN A 477 0.41 -36.81 -5.00
N LYS A 478 0.55 -37.39 -3.80
CA LYS A 478 1.86 -37.59 -3.13
C LYS A 478 2.88 -38.30 -4.01
N VAL A 479 2.41 -39.15 -4.94
CA VAL A 479 3.25 -39.89 -5.88
C VAL A 479 3.92 -38.97 -6.90
N THR A 480 3.22 -37.96 -7.43
CA THR A 480 3.80 -37.03 -8.42
C THR A 480 4.72 -36.01 -7.77
N ALA A 481 4.37 -35.51 -6.57
CA ALA A 481 5.24 -34.63 -5.79
C ALA A 481 6.55 -35.34 -5.38
N LYS A 482 6.47 -36.62 -4.98
CA LYS A 482 7.66 -37.43 -4.64
C LYS A 482 8.56 -37.69 -5.83
N LYS A 483 7.97 -37.95 -7.01
CA LYS A 483 8.74 -38.09 -8.27
C LYS A 483 9.38 -36.76 -8.71
N ALA A 484 8.68 -35.65 -8.58
CA ALA A 484 9.23 -34.32 -8.85
C ALA A 484 10.40 -33.98 -7.90
N GLY A 485 10.25 -34.30 -6.61
CA GLY A 485 11.29 -34.15 -5.59
C GLY A 485 12.53 -35.01 -5.87
N ALA A 486 12.34 -36.29 -6.21
CA ALA A 486 13.43 -37.19 -6.60
C ALA A 486 14.16 -36.73 -7.88
N THR A 487 13.42 -36.14 -8.83
CA THR A 487 14.03 -35.56 -10.03
C THR A 487 14.86 -34.32 -9.68
N ALA A 488 14.35 -33.45 -8.80
CA ALA A 488 15.10 -32.31 -8.28
C ALA A 488 16.35 -32.75 -7.50
N GLU A 489 16.26 -33.82 -6.71
CA GLU A 489 17.38 -34.41 -5.98
C GLU A 489 18.49 -34.88 -6.93
N ALA A 490 18.13 -35.62 -8.00
CA ALA A 490 19.11 -36.11 -8.96
C ALA A 490 19.87 -34.96 -9.65
N PHE A 491 19.15 -33.93 -10.10
CA PHE A 491 19.78 -32.75 -10.71
C PHE A 491 20.61 -31.95 -9.70
N MET A 492 20.13 -31.81 -8.47
CA MET A 492 20.86 -31.11 -7.41
C MET A 492 22.13 -31.86 -7.02
N TYR A 493 22.08 -33.19 -6.92
CA TYR A 493 23.25 -34.01 -6.67
C TYR A 493 24.28 -33.89 -7.78
N GLN A 494 23.85 -33.90 -9.04
CA GLN A 494 24.75 -33.68 -10.18
C GLN A 494 25.41 -32.30 -10.10
N ALA A 495 24.63 -31.25 -9.81
CA ALA A 495 25.16 -29.90 -9.64
C ALA A 495 26.18 -29.82 -8.50
N TYR A 496 25.87 -30.41 -7.34
CA TYR A 496 26.76 -30.49 -6.19
C TYR A 496 28.04 -31.30 -6.49
N LYS A 497 27.91 -32.44 -7.17
CA LYS A 497 29.03 -33.31 -7.54
C LYS A 497 29.96 -32.61 -8.53
N ASN A 498 29.40 -31.97 -9.56
CA ASN A 498 30.15 -31.22 -10.56
C ASN A 498 30.83 -30.01 -9.92
N PHE A 499 30.17 -29.32 -8.98
CA PHE A 499 30.75 -28.22 -8.22
C PHE A 499 31.99 -28.66 -7.44
N LYS A 500 31.90 -29.80 -6.74
CA LYS A 500 33.00 -30.38 -5.96
C LYS A 500 34.15 -30.80 -6.87
N LYS A 501 33.85 -31.51 -7.97
CA LYS A 501 34.86 -31.94 -8.96
C LYS A 501 35.60 -30.77 -9.58
N ALA A 502 34.90 -29.70 -9.96
CA ALA A 502 35.50 -28.49 -10.54
C ALA A 502 36.51 -27.81 -9.59
N ARG A 503 36.39 -28.06 -8.28
CA ARG A 503 37.26 -27.52 -7.23
C ARG A 503 38.22 -28.55 -6.64
N GLY A 504 38.42 -29.68 -7.31
CA GLY A 504 39.33 -30.75 -6.86
C GLY A 504 38.89 -31.44 -5.56
N MET A 505 37.64 -31.27 -5.15
CA MET A 505 37.12 -31.85 -3.91
C MET A 505 36.69 -33.29 -4.13
N LEU A 506 37.12 -34.18 -3.24
CA LEU A 506 36.68 -35.56 -3.23
C LEU A 506 35.17 -35.65 -2.94
N THR A 507 34.45 -36.35 -3.81
CA THR A 507 33.06 -36.75 -3.59
C THR A 507 33.07 -38.16 -3.02
N PRO A 508 32.58 -38.39 -1.78
CA PRO A 508 32.34 -39.74 -1.29
C PRO A 508 31.23 -40.43 -2.10
#